data_AF-A0A936T211-F1
#
_entry.id   AF-A0A936T211-F1
#
_cell.length_a   1.000
_cell.length_b   1.000
_cell.length_c   1.000
_cell.angle_alpha   90.00
_cell.angle_beta   90.00
_cell.angle_gamma   90.00
#
_symmetry.space_group_name_H-M   'P 1'
#
loop_
_entity.id
_entity.type
_entity.pdbx_description
1 polymer ?
#
loop_
_entity_poly.entity_id
_entity_poly.type
_entity_poly.pdbx_seq_one_letter_code
_entity_poly.pdbx_strand_id
1 'polypeptide(L)'
;MFIPEIDHRVQGLANAEKALRDGKIVAAAQSIVRMFPEIRTINPGKDGMLGRAQRTLAVALVRTDGAIDLDPTWRAKTPEQRAQNVTWAVSSLERLRTQRKNDPAVDTDLGEALAKVDGRQEEARGILQSLADRDLMATPQGYAALGRLQHQAGNAAARDAAIQRCNAMAKDAEICKVAASSGGQS
;
A
#
# COMPACT_ATOMS: atom_id res chain seq x y z
N MET A 1 -27.96 21.07 -26.73
CA MET A 1 -28.08 19.86 -25.89
C MET A 1 -26.66 19.35 -25.67
N PHE A 2 -26.11 19.51 -24.47
CA PHE A 2 -24.76 19.03 -24.13
C PHE A 2 -24.95 17.59 -23.64
N ILE A 3 -24.46 16.61 -24.40
CA ILE A 3 -24.38 15.22 -23.94
C ILE A 3 -23.02 15.09 -23.27
N PRO A 4 -22.94 14.90 -21.93
CA PRO A 4 -21.66 14.72 -21.27
C PRO A 4 -21.02 13.45 -21.83
N GLU A 5 -19.82 13.57 -22.37
CA GLU A 5 -18.99 12.41 -22.70
C GLU A 5 -18.64 11.71 -21.39
N ILE A 6 -19.17 10.50 -21.17
CA ILE A 6 -18.89 9.73 -19.96
C ILE A 6 -17.47 9.18 -20.09
N ASP A 7 -16.55 9.72 -19.29
CA ASP A 7 -15.22 9.11 -19.17
C ASP A 7 -15.34 7.76 -18.44
N HIS A 8 -15.40 6.69 -19.24
CA HIS A 8 -15.51 5.31 -18.74
C HIS A 8 -14.34 4.90 -17.82
N ARG A 9 -13.21 5.62 -17.85
CA ARG A 9 -12.09 5.37 -16.94
C ARG A 9 -12.45 5.69 -15.49
N VAL A 10 -13.43 6.56 -15.23
CA VAL A 10 -13.88 6.87 -13.87
C VAL A 10 -14.49 5.63 -13.22
N GLN A 11 -15.38 4.94 -13.95
CA GLN A 11 -15.95 3.67 -13.51
C GLN A 11 -14.89 2.56 -13.44
N GLY A 12 -13.98 2.50 -14.43
CA GLY A 12 -12.89 1.54 -14.44
C GLY A 12 -11.97 1.67 -13.22
N LEU A 13 -11.63 2.91 -12.83
CA LEU A 13 -10.83 3.20 -11.64
C LEU A 13 -11.57 2.81 -10.36
N ALA A 14 -12.85 3.17 -10.22
CA ALA A 14 -13.64 2.77 -9.06
C ALA A 14 -13.73 1.24 -8.91
N ASN A 15 -13.83 0.51 -10.03
CA ASN A 15 -13.80 -0.95 -10.05
C ASN A 15 -12.43 -1.51 -9.64
N ALA A 16 -11.33 -0.91 -10.07
CA ALA A 16 -9.98 -1.30 -9.66
C ALA A 16 -9.75 -1.07 -8.15
N GLU A 17 -10.18 0.08 -7.62
CA GLU A 17 -10.14 0.38 -6.18
C GLU A 17 -10.96 -0.64 -5.38
N LYS A 18 -12.14 -1.02 -5.87
CA LYS A 18 -12.96 -2.08 -5.26
C LYS A 18 -12.25 -3.43 -5.32
N ALA A 19 -11.70 -3.81 -6.46
CA ALA A 19 -10.96 -5.06 -6.62
C ALA A 19 -9.78 -5.14 -5.62
N LEU A 20 -9.05 -4.04 -5.43
CA LEU A 20 -7.98 -3.95 -4.44
C LEU A 20 -8.50 -4.18 -3.01
N ARG A 21 -9.62 -3.54 -2.63
CA ARG A 21 -10.26 -3.74 -1.31
C ARG A 21 -10.76 -5.17 -1.10
N ASP A 22 -11.18 -5.84 -2.17
CA ASP A 22 -11.65 -7.22 -2.15
C ASP A 22 -10.50 -8.26 -2.24
N GLY A 23 -9.24 -7.82 -2.14
CA GLY A 23 -8.07 -8.71 -2.18
C GLY A 23 -7.65 -9.17 -3.58
N LYS A 24 -8.31 -8.69 -4.65
CA LYS A 24 -7.96 -8.99 -6.05
C LYS A 24 -6.83 -8.07 -6.52
N ILE A 25 -5.70 -8.10 -5.82
CA ILE A 25 -4.62 -7.10 -5.92
C ILE A 25 -4.02 -7.03 -7.33
N VAL A 26 -3.66 -8.16 -7.93
CA VAL A 26 -3.06 -8.22 -9.27
C VAL A 26 -4.05 -7.73 -10.34
N ALA A 27 -5.32 -8.11 -10.24
CA ALA A 27 -6.37 -7.68 -11.17
C ALA A 27 -6.61 -6.16 -11.09
N ALA A 28 -6.53 -5.57 -9.89
CA ALA A 28 -6.60 -4.12 -9.72
C ALA A 28 -5.43 -3.42 -10.43
N ALA A 29 -4.19 -3.88 -10.20
CA ALA A 29 -3.01 -3.32 -10.85
C ALA A 29 -3.08 -3.44 -12.38
N GLN A 30 -3.47 -4.61 -12.92
CA GLN A 30 -3.68 -4.82 -14.34
C GLN A 30 -4.68 -3.83 -14.93
N SER A 31 -5.78 -3.58 -14.23
CA SER A 31 -6.80 -2.64 -14.69
C SER A 31 -6.25 -1.22 -14.75
N ILE A 32 -5.50 -0.78 -13.74
CA ILE A 32 -4.86 0.53 -13.73
C ILE A 32 -3.85 0.67 -14.87
N VAL A 33 -2.93 -0.29 -15.05
CA VAL A 33 -1.89 -0.22 -16.10
C VAL A 33 -2.50 -0.20 -17.50
N ARG A 34 -3.60 -0.94 -17.74
CA ARG A 34 -4.32 -0.88 -19.02
C ARG A 34 -4.98 0.46 -19.29
N MET A 35 -5.56 1.09 -18.26
CA MET A 35 -6.22 2.40 -18.40
C MET A 35 -5.21 3.56 -18.48
N PHE A 36 -4.06 3.41 -17.82
CA PHE A 36 -3.04 4.44 -17.68
C PHE A 36 -1.64 3.84 -17.98
N PRO A 37 -1.31 3.57 -19.25
CA PRO A 37 -0.03 2.92 -19.61
C PRO A 37 1.19 3.77 -19.23
N GLU A 38 1.06 5.10 -19.25
CA GLU A 38 2.09 6.08 -18.88
C GLU A 38 2.20 6.32 -17.36
N ILE A 39 1.45 5.57 -16.53
CA ILE A 39 1.32 5.88 -15.09
C ILE A 39 2.64 5.86 -14.33
N ARG A 40 3.64 5.13 -14.83
CA ARG A 40 4.97 5.01 -14.23
C ARG A 40 5.76 6.32 -14.29
N THR A 41 5.55 7.14 -15.32
CA THR A 41 6.33 8.36 -15.62
C THR A 41 5.51 9.64 -15.39
N ILE A 42 4.19 9.58 -15.46
CA ILE A 42 3.33 10.76 -15.33
C ILE A 42 3.33 11.33 -13.91
N ASN A 43 3.38 12.67 -13.82
CA ASN A 43 3.12 13.37 -12.56
C ASN A 43 1.62 13.73 -12.51
N PRO A 44 0.86 13.28 -11.50
CA PRO A 44 -0.57 13.55 -11.42
C PRO A 44 -0.87 15.04 -11.18
N GLY A 45 0.06 15.83 -10.64
CA GLY A 45 -0.19 17.23 -10.32
C GLY A 45 -1.44 17.39 -9.44
N LYS A 46 -2.44 18.13 -9.91
CA LYS A 46 -3.75 18.30 -9.25
C LYS A 46 -4.85 17.36 -9.79
N ASP A 47 -4.51 16.46 -10.72
CA ASP A 47 -5.45 15.49 -11.29
C ASP A 47 -5.81 14.44 -10.23
N GLY A 48 -7.02 14.55 -9.69
CA GLY A 48 -7.53 13.64 -8.67
C GLY A 48 -7.72 12.20 -9.17
N MET A 49 -7.94 12.00 -10.47
CA MET A 49 -8.11 10.68 -11.08
C MET A 49 -6.77 9.98 -11.20
N LEU A 50 -5.77 10.65 -11.78
CA LEU A 50 -4.41 10.10 -11.89
C LEU A 50 -3.80 9.85 -10.51
N GLY A 51 -4.02 10.76 -9.55
CA GLY A 51 -3.57 10.56 -8.18
C GLY A 51 -4.19 9.32 -7.53
N ARG A 52 -5.49 9.07 -7.74
CA ARG A 52 -6.17 7.86 -7.27
C ARG A 52 -5.68 6.59 -7.98
N ALA A 53 -5.44 6.66 -9.28
CA ALA A 53 -4.87 5.54 -10.04
C ALA A 53 -3.46 5.18 -9.55
N GLN A 54 -2.60 6.19 -9.32
CA GLN A 54 -1.25 5.98 -8.79
C GLN A 54 -1.28 5.38 -7.39
N ARG A 55 -2.13 5.92 -6.49
CA ARG A 55 -2.34 5.33 -5.16
C ARG A 55 -2.75 3.87 -5.25
N THR A 56 -3.73 3.55 -6.08
CA THR A 56 -4.26 2.18 -6.24
C THR A 56 -3.18 1.22 -6.71
N LEU A 57 -2.37 1.63 -7.70
CA LEU A 57 -1.26 0.81 -8.18
C LEU A 57 -0.14 0.70 -7.14
N ALA A 58 0.24 1.80 -6.48
CA ALA A 58 1.27 1.81 -5.45
C ALA A 58 0.93 0.83 -4.31
N VAL A 59 -0.29 0.87 -3.79
CA VAL A 59 -0.75 -0.04 -2.74
C VAL A 59 -0.75 -1.50 -3.24
N ALA A 60 -1.13 -1.74 -4.50
CA ALA A 60 -1.07 -3.09 -5.07
C ALA A 60 0.36 -3.63 -5.14
N LEU A 61 1.32 -2.80 -5.53
CA LEU A 61 2.74 -3.16 -5.56
C LEU A 61 3.28 -3.44 -4.15
N VAL A 62 2.96 -2.59 -3.17
CA VAL A 62 3.39 -2.78 -1.77
C VAL A 62 2.87 -4.11 -1.21
N ARG A 63 1.59 -4.42 -1.45
CA ARG A 63 0.94 -5.63 -0.91
C ARG A 63 1.33 -6.92 -1.63
N THR A 64 2.06 -6.82 -2.73
CA THR A 64 2.62 -7.96 -3.46
C THR A 64 4.14 -8.00 -3.36
N ASP A 65 4.77 -7.21 -2.49
CA ASP A 65 6.24 -7.10 -2.40
C ASP A 65 6.88 -6.80 -3.77
N GLY A 66 6.22 -5.95 -4.56
CA GLY A 66 6.64 -5.57 -5.91
C GLY A 66 6.50 -6.67 -6.96
N ALA A 67 5.88 -7.82 -6.64
CA ALA A 67 5.81 -9.02 -7.47
C ALA A 67 4.81 -8.95 -8.66
N ILE A 68 4.47 -7.75 -9.14
CA ILE A 68 3.57 -7.57 -10.28
C ILE A 68 4.39 -7.49 -11.57
N ASP A 69 4.26 -8.52 -12.41
CA ASP A 69 4.89 -8.61 -13.73
C ASP A 69 3.83 -8.27 -14.80
N LEU A 70 3.85 -7.03 -15.29
CA LEU A 70 2.99 -6.50 -16.36
C LEU A 70 3.87 -5.89 -17.45
N ASP A 71 4.29 -6.78 -18.36
CA ASP A 71 5.16 -6.45 -19.47
C ASP A 71 4.60 -5.32 -20.37
N PRO A 72 5.47 -4.47 -20.94
CA PRO A 72 6.92 -4.43 -20.76
C PRO A 72 7.38 -3.55 -19.57
N THR A 73 6.48 -2.73 -19.01
CA THR A 73 6.82 -1.59 -18.13
C THR A 73 7.01 -1.99 -16.67
N TRP A 74 6.32 -3.03 -16.20
CA TRP A 74 6.39 -3.50 -14.82
C TRP A 74 7.01 -4.88 -14.82
N ARG A 75 8.29 -4.96 -14.46
CA ARG A 75 9.01 -6.23 -14.35
C ARG A 75 9.12 -6.63 -12.89
N ALA A 76 9.06 -7.92 -12.60
CA ALA A 76 9.17 -8.44 -11.23
C ALA A 76 9.90 -9.79 -11.10
N LYS A 77 10.70 -10.14 -12.11
CA LYS A 77 11.41 -11.42 -12.20
C LYS A 77 12.60 -11.51 -11.25
N THR A 78 13.23 -10.38 -10.91
CA THR A 78 14.35 -10.33 -9.97
C THR A 78 14.00 -9.54 -8.71
N PRO A 79 14.70 -9.78 -7.58
CA PRO A 79 14.55 -8.97 -6.37
C PRO A 79 14.75 -7.47 -6.62
N GLU A 80 15.69 -7.09 -7.48
CA GLU A 80 15.98 -5.70 -7.82
C GLU A 80 14.79 -5.05 -8.55
N GLN A 81 14.16 -5.79 -9.47
CA GLN A 81 12.97 -5.30 -10.18
C GLN A 81 11.78 -5.12 -9.23
N ARG A 82 11.59 -6.05 -8.29
CA ARG A 82 10.56 -5.92 -7.24
C ARG A 82 10.83 -4.72 -6.34
N ALA A 83 12.08 -4.55 -5.91
CA ALA A 83 12.50 -3.40 -5.11
C ALA A 83 12.26 -2.07 -5.86
N GLN A 84 12.56 -2.01 -7.16
CA GLN A 84 12.26 -0.82 -7.98
C GLN A 84 10.76 -0.49 -8.00
N ASN A 85 9.90 -1.50 -8.08
CA ASN A 85 8.45 -1.30 -8.02
C ASN A 85 7.99 -0.77 -6.66
N VAL A 86 8.55 -1.28 -5.55
CA VAL A 86 8.28 -0.77 -4.20
C VAL A 86 8.79 0.66 -4.03
N THR A 87 10.00 0.97 -4.52
CA THR A 87 10.56 2.33 -4.50
C THR A 87 9.69 3.33 -5.26
N TRP A 88 9.16 2.93 -6.43
CA TRP A 88 8.19 3.75 -7.17
C TRP A 88 6.90 3.97 -6.36
N ALA A 89 6.39 2.93 -5.69
CA ALA A 89 5.21 3.03 -4.85
C ALA A 89 5.41 4.01 -3.69
N VAL A 90 6.54 3.92 -2.98
CA VAL A 90 6.92 4.87 -1.92
C VAL A 90 6.96 6.30 -2.45
N SER A 91 7.68 6.53 -3.56
CA SER A 91 7.82 7.86 -4.16
C SER A 91 6.46 8.45 -4.57
N SER A 92 5.54 7.61 -5.03
CA SER A 92 4.17 8.01 -5.42
C SER A 92 3.33 8.37 -4.20
N LEU A 93 3.43 7.61 -3.11
CA LEU A 93 2.71 7.85 -1.86
C LEU A 93 3.27 9.06 -1.10
N GLU A 94 4.59 9.26 -1.09
CA GLU A 94 5.22 10.47 -0.54
C GLU A 94 4.70 11.71 -1.28
N ARG A 95 4.67 11.69 -2.62
CA ARG A 95 4.10 12.77 -3.42
C ARG A 95 2.63 13.01 -3.07
N LEU A 96 1.83 11.95 -2.97
CA LEU A 96 0.42 12.06 -2.62
C LEU A 96 0.21 12.67 -1.23
N ARG A 97 1.04 12.31 -0.25
CA ARG A 97 1.03 12.87 1.10
C ARG A 97 1.27 14.38 1.10
N THR A 98 2.16 14.87 0.23
CA THR A 98 2.38 16.33 0.10
C THR A 98 1.15 17.08 -0.44
N GLN A 99 0.38 16.42 -1.31
CA GLN A 99 -0.83 16.98 -1.93
C GLN A 99 -2.04 16.88 -1.01
N ARG A 100 -2.13 15.79 -0.23
CA ARG A 100 -3.22 15.49 0.70
C ARG A 100 -2.72 15.51 2.13
N LYS A 101 -2.43 16.71 2.62
CA LYS A 101 -1.94 16.89 3.99
C LYS A 101 -2.96 16.36 4.99
N ASN A 102 -2.48 15.63 6.00
CA ASN A 102 -3.28 15.08 7.08
C ASN A 102 -4.36 14.08 6.65
N ASP A 103 -4.17 13.37 5.53
CA ASP A 103 -5.05 12.27 5.10
C ASP A 103 -4.56 10.95 5.72
N PRO A 104 -5.26 10.39 6.73
CA PRO A 104 -4.81 9.19 7.43
C PRO A 104 -4.74 7.95 6.53
N ALA A 105 -5.54 7.90 5.46
CA ALA A 105 -5.50 6.78 4.54
C ALA A 105 -4.21 6.80 3.70
N VAL A 106 -3.74 7.99 3.33
CA VAL A 106 -2.46 8.16 2.63
C VAL A 106 -1.29 7.88 3.57
N ASP A 107 -1.34 8.37 4.81
CA ASP A 107 -0.31 8.08 5.81
C ASP A 107 -0.25 6.57 6.15
N THR A 108 -1.40 5.90 6.22
CA THR A 108 -1.48 4.44 6.40
C THR A 108 -0.76 3.71 5.26
N ASP A 109 -1.10 4.02 4.01
CA ASP A 109 -0.46 3.38 2.84
C ASP A 109 1.04 3.67 2.78
N LEU A 110 1.45 4.90 3.08
CA LEU A 110 2.87 5.26 3.10
C LEU A 110 3.62 4.48 4.19
N GLY A 111 3.05 4.38 5.39
CA GLY A 111 3.61 3.56 6.47
C GLY A 111 3.74 2.08 6.07
N GLU A 112 2.71 1.51 5.41
CA GLU A 112 2.78 0.15 4.83
C GLU A 112 3.95 0.02 3.85
N ALA A 113 4.12 1.00 2.96
CA ALA A 113 5.16 0.99 1.92
C ALA A 113 6.57 1.12 2.48
N LEU A 114 6.79 2.06 3.41
CA LEU A 114 8.08 2.31 4.05
C LEU A 114 8.55 1.10 4.88
N ALA A 115 7.62 0.33 5.45
CA ALA A 115 7.93 -0.89 6.19
C ALA A 115 8.60 -1.98 5.32
N LYS A 116 8.52 -1.86 3.99
CA LYS A 116 9.14 -2.77 3.01
C LYS A 116 10.52 -2.31 2.54
N VAL A 117 10.98 -1.13 2.95
CA VAL A 117 12.24 -0.53 2.50
C VAL A 117 13.28 -0.57 3.62
N ASP A 118 14.41 -1.19 3.33
CA ASP A 118 15.54 -1.26 4.25
C ASP A 118 16.03 0.15 4.63
N GLY A 119 16.20 0.37 5.93
CA GLY A 119 16.57 1.66 6.51
C GLY A 119 15.42 2.63 6.73
N ARG A 120 14.18 2.31 6.32
CA ARG A 120 12.99 3.16 6.53
C ARG A 120 11.99 2.59 7.56
N GLN A 121 12.32 1.47 8.20
CA GLN A 121 11.44 0.78 9.15
C GLN A 121 11.04 1.65 10.36
N GLU A 122 11.96 2.44 10.89
CA GLU A 122 11.69 3.33 12.04
C GLU A 122 10.72 4.47 11.68
N GLU A 123 10.87 5.06 10.48
CA GLU A 123 9.92 6.05 9.98
C GLU A 123 8.53 5.44 9.76
N ALA A 124 8.47 4.25 9.14
CA ALA A 124 7.24 3.51 8.98
C ALA A 124 6.55 3.25 10.33
N ARG A 125 7.32 2.80 11.33
CA ARG A 125 6.84 2.52 12.68
C ARG A 125 6.28 3.79 13.33
N GLY A 126 6.98 4.92 13.23
CA GLY A 126 6.52 6.20 13.77
C GLY A 126 5.19 6.67 13.16
N ILE A 127 5.06 6.61 11.83
CA ILE A 127 3.82 6.98 11.13
C ILE A 127 2.68 6.07 11.56
N LEU A 128 2.88 4.76 11.48
CA LEU A 128 1.84 3.77 11.78
C LEU A 128 1.44 3.78 13.27
N GLN A 129 2.40 3.95 14.19
CA GLN A 129 2.09 4.06 15.61
C GLN A 129 1.27 5.31 15.91
N SER A 130 1.65 6.47 15.35
CA SER A 130 0.89 7.72 15.55
C SER A 130 -0.55 7.61 15.04
N LEU A 131 -0.78 6.91 13.93
CA LEU A 131 -2.12 6.62 13.42
C LEU A 131 -2.88 5.66 14.34
N ALA A 132 -2.22 4.61 14.82
CA ALA A 132 -2.84 3.64 15.73
C ALA A 132 -3.27 4.27 17.07
N ASP A 133 -2.42 5.12 17.66
CA ASP A 133 -2.70 5.82 18.92
C ASP A 133 -3.91 6.75 18.84
N ARG A 134 -4.18 7.26 17.64
CA ARG A 134 -5.30 8.17 17.34
C ARG A 134 -6.53 7.46 16.76
N ASP A 135 -6.47 6.14 16.63
CA ASP A 135 -7.51 5.32 15.98
C ASP A 135 -7.81 5.73 14.53
N LEU A 136 -6.78 6.14 13.80
CA LEU A 136 -6.87 6.65 12.41
C LEU A 136 -6.28 5.69 11.37
N MET A 137 -5.84 4.50 11.77
CA MET A 137 -5.32 3.50 10.85
C MET A 137 -6.43 3.01 9.91
N ALA A 138 -6.24 3.16 8.60
CA ALA A 138 -7.31 2.94 7.64
C ALA A 138 -7.53 1.47 7.23
N THR A 139 -6.56 0.59 7.49
CA THR A 139 -6.52 -0.76 6.91
C THR A 139 -6.00 -1.81 7.93
N PRO A 140 -6.43 -3.08 7.81
CA PRO A 140 -5.79 -4.17 8.55
C PRO A 140 -4.33 -4.37 8.13
N GLN A 141 -3.98 -4.13 6.86
CA GLN A 141 -2.61 -4.23 6.37
C GLN A 141 -1.66 -3.25 7.08
N GLY A 142 -2.11 -2.04 7.39
CA GLY A 142 -1.36 -1.06 8.18
C GLY A 142 -1.08 -1.56 9.60
N TYR A 143 -2.09 -2.14 10.27
CA TYR A 143 -1.88 -2.80 11.56
C TYR A 143 -0.96 -4.02 11.49
N ALA A 144 -1.06 -4.84 10.43
CA ALA A 144 -0.15 -5.96 10.23
C ALA A 144 1.29 -5.49 10.03
N ALA A 145 1.50 -4.40 9.28
CA ALA A 145 2.81 -3.77 9.12
C ALA A 145 3.36 -3.25 10.46
N LEU A 146 2.53 -2.55 11.24
CA LEU A 146 2.91 -2.08 12.57
C LEU A 146 3.27 -3.26 13.49
N GLY A 147 2.49 -4.33 13.49
CA GLY A 147 2.78 -5.53 14.27
C GLY A 147 4.14 -6.15 13.92
N ARG A 148 4.48 -6.28 12.63
CA ARG A 148 5.81 -6.73 12.20
C ARG A 148 6.93 -5.82 12.68
N LEU A 149 6.76 -4.50 12.56
CA LEU A 149 7.76 -3.52 13.00
C LEU A 149 7.96 -3.54 14.51
N GLN A 150 6.87 -3.67 15.28
CA GLN A 150 6.96 -3.81 16.75
C GLN A 150 7.60 -5.14 17.15
N HIS A 151 7.35 -6.20 16.39
CA HIS A 151 8.02 -7.48 16.60
C HIS A 151 9.54 -7.36 16.40
N GLN A 152 9.97 -6.73 15.30
CA GLN A 152 11.38 -6.48 15.00
C GLN A 152 12.05 -5.60 16.07
N ALA A 153 11.30 -4.65 16.66
CA ALA A 153 11.77 -3.82 17.75
C ALA A 153 11.75 -4.49 19.13
N GLY A 154 11.34 -5.77 19.24
CA GLY A 154 11.25 -6.49 20.51
C GLY A 154 10.04 -6.11 21.38
N ASN A 155 9.11 -5.29 20.87
CA ASN A 155 7.96 -4.81 21.62
C ASN A 155 6.76 -5.77 21.50
N ALA A 156 6.81 -6.90 22.21
CA ALA A 156 5.79 -7.95 22.14
C ALA A 156 4.36 -7.43 22.44
N ALA A 157 4.19 -6.62 23.49
CA ALA A 157 2.87 -6.08 23.85
C ALA A 157 2.29 -5.16 22.75
N ALA A 158 3.12 -4.30 22.15
CA ALA A 158 2.70 -3.41 21.07
C ALA A 158 2.40 -4.19 19.78
N ARG A 159 3.19 -5.24 19.49
CA ARG A 159 2.89 -6.19 18.41
C ARG A 159 1.51 -6.80 18.62
N ASP A 160 1.24 -7.37 19.79
CA ASP A 160 0.00 -8.10 20.05
C ASP A 160 -1.22 -7.18 19.96
N ALA A 161 -1.11 -5.95 20.48
CA ALA A 161 -2.16 -4.93 20.33
C ALA A 161 -2.43 -4.59 18.85
N ALA A 162 -1.39 -4.38 18.04
CA ALA A 162 -1.55 -4.11 16.61
C ALA A 162 -2.20 -5.30 15.88
N ILE A 163 -1.80 -6.54 16.22
CA ILE A 163 -2.35 -7.75 15.60
C ILE A 163 -3.79 -8.00 16.00
N GLN A 164 -4.17 -7.72 17.24
CA GLN A 164 -5.55 -7.75 17.68
C GLN A 164 -6.41 -6.77 16.86
N ARG A 165 -5.94 -5.53 16.66
CA ARG A 165 -6.65 -4.55 15.81
C ARG A 165 -6.72 -4.98 14.35
N CYS A 166 -5.65 -5.56 13.81
CA CYS A 166 -5.67 -6.13 12.47
C CYS A 166 -6.79 -7.19 12.33
N ASN A 167 -6.84 -8.17 13.25
CA ASN A 167 -7.82 -9.25 13.20
C ASN A 167 -9.26 -8.73 13.35
N ALA A 168 -9.48 -7.66 14.12
CA ALA A 168 -10.79 -7.04 14.25
C ALA A 168 -11.28 -6.38 12.95
N MET A 169 -10.37 -5.96 12.06
CA MET A 169 -10.69 -5.28 10.79
C MET A 169 -10.65 -6.22 9.57
N ALA A 170 -9.81 -7.26 9.63
CA ALA A 170 -9.52 -8.09 8.48
C ALA A 170 -10.68 -9.04 8.16
N LYS A 171 -11.02 -9.14 6.87
CA LYS A 171 -11.89 -10.22 6.36
C LYS A 171 -11.15 -11.55 6.25
N ASP A 172 -9.84 -11.49 6.13
CA ASP A 172 -8.93 -12.62 6.00
C ASP A 172 -7.83 -12.50 7.05
N ALA A 173 -7.82 -13.43 8.01
CA ALA A 173 -6.87 -13.44 9.11
C ALA A 173 -5.42 -13.69 8.66
N GLU A 174 -5.22 -14.24 7.44
CA GLU A 174 -3.88 -14.44 6.88
C GLU A 174 -3.11 -13.12 6.74
N ILE A 175 -3.81 -12.01 6.50
CA ILE A 175 -3.22 -10.66 6.40
C ILE A 175 -2.50 -10.28 7.70
N CYS A 176 -3.04 -10.73 8.83
CA CYS A 176 -2.59 -10.38 10.16
C CYS A 176 -1.51 -11.32 10.71
N LYS A 177 -1.06 -12.31 9.93
CA LYS A 177 0.03 -13.18 10.37
C LYS A 177 1.34 -12.42 10.40
N VAL A 178 1.94 -12.39 11.58
CA VAL A 178 3.34 -12.02 11.78
C VAL A 178 4.09 -13.32 12.02
N ALA A 179 5.16 -13.56 11.27
CA ALA A 179 6.02 -14.70 11.54
C ALA A 179 6.45 -14.64 13.01
N ALA A 180 6.21 -15.72 13.75
CA ALA A 180 6.75 -15.84 15.11
C ALA A 180 8.28 -15.76 14.99
N SER A 181 8.91 -14.93 15.82
CA SER A 181 10.37 -14.95 15.97
C SER A 181 10.82 -16.40 16.13
N SER A 182 11.74 -16.83 15.28
CA SER A 182 12.63 -17.95 15.55
C SER A 182 13.48 -17.60 16.77
N GLY A 183 12.90 -17.75 17.96
CA GLY A 183 13.61 -17.73 19.22
C GLY A 183 14.08 -19.14 19.54
N GLY A 184 15.39 -19.40 19.44
CA GLY A 184 16.06 -20.49 20.16
C GLY A 184 16.70 -21.58 19.29
N GLN A 185 18.02 -21.46 19.13
CA GLN A 185 19.07 -22.51 19.15
C GLN A 185 20.38 -21.77 18.77
N SER A 186 21.38 -21.57 19.62
CA SER A 186 21.88 -22.33 20.77
C SER A 186 22.55 -21.41 21.80
#